data_AF-A0AAP5V2M0-F1
#
_entry.id   AF-A0AAP5V2M0-F1
#
_cell.length_a   1.000
_cell.length_b   1.000
_cell.length_c   1.000
_cell.angle_alpha   90.00
_cell.angle_beta   90.00
_cell.angle_gamma   90.00
#
_symmetry.space_group_name_H-M   'P 1'
#
loop_
_entity.id
_entity.type
_entity.pdbx_description
1 polymer ?
#
loop_
_entity_poly.entity_id
_entity_poly.type
_entity_poly.pdbx_seq_one_letter_code
_entity_poly.pdbx_strand_id
1 'polypeptide(L)'
;NNGTLAFNLGNSSSFHSIISGTGNVVKDGSGTLVLSGNNLYTGGTDLEGGVLSVGSDSNLGDASGGLRFAGGTLLASDDFATARLSTLSGSGGTVSVANNKTLTLEGEISNLGAAHGALTKTGNGTLVLTAQNSYSGGTTIAAGILQLGDGTTGHDGLILGDIANNARLVVDNFGHTELDG
;
A
#
# COMPACT_ATOMS: atom_id res chain seq x y z
N ASN A 1 -13.51 9.84 20.97
CA ASN A 1 -12.59 9.95 19.81
C ASN A 1 -12.36 8.59 19.13
N ASN A 2 -13.40 7.75 19.06
CA ASN A 2 -13.40 6.41 18.45
C ASN A 2 -14.32 6.34 17.21
N GLY A 3 -14.79 7.50 16.74
CA GLY A 3 -15.59 7.60 15.52
C GLY A 3 -14.70 7.73 14.29
N THR A 4 -15.27 7.46 13.12
CA THR A 4 -14.60 7.57 11.83
C THR A 4 -14.45 9.02 11.38
N LEU A 5 -13.27 9.39 10.90
CA LEU A 5 -13.05 10.62 10.14
C LEU A 5 -12.98 10.29 8.66
N ALA A 6 -14.03 10.61 7.91
CA ALA A 6 -14.12 10.35 6.48
C ALA A 6 -13.82 11.60 5.64
N PHE A 7 -12.91 11.45 4.69
CA PHE A 7 -12.66 12.42 3.62
C PHE A 7 -13.35 11.92 2.35
N ASN A 8 -14.61 12.29 2.14
CA ASN A 8 -15.35 12.03 0.91
C ASN A 8 -15.27 13.27 0.00
N LEU A 9 -14.20 13.33 -0.80
CA LEU A 9 -13.88 14.48 -1.64
C LEU A 9 -13.97 14.09 -3.12
N GLY A 10 -14.66 14.90 -3.92
CA GLY A 10 -14.68 14.74 -5.39
C GLY A 10 -13.50 15.43 -6.11
N ASN A 11 -12.78 16.33 -5.42
CA ASN A 11 -11.65 17.09 -5.93
C ASN A 11 -10.39 16.82 -5.11
N SER A 12 -9.24 17.27 -5.60
CA SER A 12 -7.99 17.19 -4.86
C SER A 12 -7.92 18.20 -3.70
N SER A 13 -7.46 17.77 -2.53
CA SER A 13 -7.29 18.59 -1.34
C SER A 13 -6.07 18.15 -0.53
N SER A 14 -5.60 19.02 0.37
CA SER A 14 -4.49 18.73 1.26
C SER A 14 -4.88 18.98 2.71
N PHE A 15 -4.55 18.02 3.58
CA PHE A 15 -4.75 18.10 5.02
C PHE A 15 -3.41 17.98 5.73
N HIS A 16 -3.05 19.05 6.45
CA HIS A 16 -1.70 19.21 7.04
C HIS A 16 -1.71 19.09 8.57
N SER A 17 -2.88 19.17 9.20
CA SER A 17 -3.00 19.12 10.65
C SER A 17 -2.84 17.69 11.18
N ILE A 18 -2.53 17.57 12.47
CA ILE A 18 -2.47 16.28 13.17
C ILE A 18 -3.89 15.78 13.45
N ILE A 19 -4.18 14.57 13.00
CA ILE A 19 -5.36 13.79 13.40
C ILE A 19 -4.95 12.89 14.58
N SER A 20 -5.79 12.80 15.61
CA SER A 20 -5.53 11.96 16.79
C SER A 20 -6.82 11.26 17.27
N GLY A 21 -6.66 10.25 18.13
CA GLY A 21 -7.78 9.46 18.65
C GLY A 21 -7.67 7.99 18.26
N THR A 22 -8.67 7.19 18.64
CA THR A 22 -8.68 5.75 18.39
C THR A 22 -9.53 5.34 17.20
N GLY A 23 -10.21 6.29 16.56
CA GLY A 23 -10.99 6.06 15.35
C GLY A 23 -10.12 5.90 14.10
N ASN A 24 -10.72 5.38 13.02
CA ASN A 24 -10.09 5.23 11.72
C ASN A 24 -10.24 6.50 10.86
N VAL A 25 -9.33 6.64 9.90
CA VAL A 25 -9.46 7.61 8.80
C VAL A 25 -9.94 6.87 7.56
N VAL A 26 -10.96 7.41 6.89
CA VAL A 26 -11.46 6.87 5.61
C VAL A 26 -11.15 7.85 4.50
N LYS A 27 -10.47 7.38 3.46
CA LYS A 27 -10.39 8.05 2.16
C LYS A 27 -11.46 7.49 1.23
N ASP A 28 -12.44 8.33 0.93
CA ASP A 28 -13.57 8.04 0.04
C ASP A 28 -13.70 9.15 -1.04
N GLY A 29 -14.61 8.99 -1.99
CA GLY A 29 -14.79 9.90 -3.12
C GLY A 29 -13.66 9.79 -4.15
N SER A 30 -13.89 10.33 -5.34
CA SER A 30 -12.99 10.18 -6.49
C SER A 30 -11.73 11.06 -6.44
N GLY A 31 -11.68 12.06 -5.56
CA GLY A 31 -10.58 13.03 -5.48
C GLY A 31 -9.30 12.48 -4.85
N THR A 32 -8.25 13.31 -4.88
CA THR A 32 -6.98 13.04 -4.19
C THR A 32 -6.92 13.76 -2.85
N LEU A 33 -6.61 13.06 -1.76
CA LEU A 33 -6.27 13.67 -0.48
C LEU A 33 -4.76 13.57 -0.28
N VAL A 34 -4.07 14.71 -0.14
CA VAL A 34 -2.70 14.74 0.36
C VAL A 34 -2.75 14.83 1.88
N LEU A 35 -2.30 13.80 2.57
CA LEU A 35 -2.24 13.77 4.03
C LEU A 35 -0.77 13.90 4.45
N SER A 36 -0.42 15.04 5.05
CA SER A 36 0.99 15.40 5.32
C SER A 36 1.30 15.64 6.80
N GLY A 37 0.29 15.68 7.67
CA GLY A 37 0.49 15.75 9.11
C GLY A 37 1.13 14.47 9.68
N ASN A 38 1.91 14.60 10.75
CA ASN A 38 2.36 13.46 11.54
C ASN A 38 1.21 13.01 12.45
N ASN A 39 0.43 12.05 11.98
CA ASN A 39 -0.83 11.68 12.57
C ASN A 39 -0.65 10.70 13.73
N LEU A 40 -1.55 10.77 14.71
CA LEU A 40 -1.52 9.99 15.96
C LEU A 40 -2.78 9.14 16.14
N TYR A 41 -3.61 9.00 15.11
CA TYR A 41 -4.78 8.13 15.19
C TYR A 41 -4.35 6.66 15.16
N THR A 42 -5.03 5.81 15.93
CA THR A 42 -4.66 4.39 16.06
C THR A 42 -5.62 3.44 15.36
N GLY A 43 -6.76 3.92 14.84
CA GLY A 43 -7.79 3.07 14.24
C GLY A 43 -7.47 2.58 12.82
N GLY A 44 -6.33 2.98 12.25
CA GLY A 44 -5.92 2.63 10.89
C GLY A 44 -6.55 3.51 9.80
N THR A 45 -6.27 3.15 8.55
CA THR A 45 -6.68 3.91 7.36
C THR A 45 -7.39 3.02 6.35
N ASP A 46 -8.59 3.43 5.97
CA ASP A 46 -9.41 2.76 4.97
C ASP A 46 -9.36 3.54 3.64
N LEU A 47 -9.05 2.85 2.54
CA LEU A 47 -9.01 3.40 1.18
C LEU A 47 -10.19 2.84 0.38
N GLU A 48 -11.33 3.51 0.46
CA GLU A 48 -12.59 3.11 -0.20
C GLU A 48 -12.73 3.70 -1.61
N GLY A 49 -12.04 4.81 -1.91
CA GLY A 49 -12.08 5.41 -3.25
C GLY A 49 -11.04 6.50 -3.47
N GLY A 50 -10.82 6.85 -4.74
CA GLY A 50 -9.87 7.90 -5.15
C GLY A 50 -8.44 7.63 -4.70
N VAL A 51 -7.70 8.70 -4.36
CA VAL A 51 -6.26 8.60 -4.04
C VAL A 51 -5.96 9.21 -2.67
N LEU A 52 -5.30 8.46 -1.79
CA LEU A 52 -4.63 8.99 -0.61
C LEU A 52 -3.14 9.13 -0.92
N SER A 53 -2.62 10.36 -0.94
CA SER A 53 -1.20 10.63 -1.12
C SER A 53 -0.53 10.92 0.22
N VAL A 54 0.57 10.20 0.48
CA VAL A 54 1.40 10.33 1.68
C VAL A 54 2.88 10.28 1.31
N GLY A 55 3.70 11.01 2.06
CA GLY A 55 5.16 11.03 1.88
C GLY A 55 5.92 10.29 2.99
N SER A 56 5.24 9.78 4.01
CA SER A 56 5.86 9.05 5.13
C SER A 56 4.85 8.13 5.81
N ASP A 57 5.34 7.09 6.50
CA ASP A 57 4.48 6.18 7.27
C ASP A 57 3.71 6.90 8.38
N SER A 58 4.32 7.90 9.04
CA SER A 58 3.67 8.70 10.09
C SER A 58 2.48 9.52 9.59
N ASN A 59 2.34 9.71 8.27
CA ASN A 59 1.12 10.32 7.73
C ASN A 59 -0.10 9.38 7.85
N LEU A 60 0.11 8.08 8.01
CA LEU A 60 -0.95 7.07 8.11
C LEU A 60 -1.36 6.78 9.57
N GLY A 61 -0.93 7.60 10.52
CA GLY A 61 -1.27 7.45 11.94
C GLY A 61 -0.25 6.61 12.71
N ASP A 62 -0.67 6.00 13.80
CA ASP A 62 0.15 5.06 14.59
C ASP A 62 0.40 3.77 13.79
N ALA A 63 1.63 3.26 13.78
CA ALA A 63 2.04 2.09 12.99
C ALA A 63 1.27 0.79 13.29
N SER A 64 0.61 0.69 14.45
CA SER A 64 -0.29 -0.43 14.77
C SER A 64 -1.62 -0.38 14.00
N GLY A 65 -1.99 0.79 13.45
CA GLY A 65 -3.16 0.94 12.60
C GLY A 65 -2.93 0.37 11.21
N GLY A 66 -3.67 -0.67 10.84
CA GLY A 66 -3.57 -1.30 9.53
C GLY A 66 -4.09 -0.42 8.38
N LEU A 67 -3.86 -0.90 7.15
CA LEU A 67 -4.43 -0.34 5.93
C LEU A 67 -5.49 -1.29 5.35
N ARG A 68 -6.65 -0.75 4.98
CA ARG A 68 -7.67 -1.52 4.26
C ARG A 68 -7.90 -0.92 2.89
N PHE A 69 -7.58 -1.67 1.86
CA PHE A 69 -7.89 -1.32 0.49
C PHE A 69 -9.26 -1.89 0.11
N ALA A 70 -10.15 -1.02 -0.33
CA ALA A 70 -11.48 -1.38 -0.82
C ALA A 70 -11.83 -0.64 -2.12
N GLY A 71 -10.88 -0.63 -3.07
CA GLY A 71 -11.00 0.05 -4.36
C GLY A 71 -10.24 1.39 -4.45
N GLY A 72 -9.76 1.93 -3.32
CA GLY A 72 -8.94 3.14 -3.29
C GLY A 72 -7.47 2.91 -3.68
N THR A 73 -6.75 4.03 -3.85
CA THR A 73 -5.32 4.07 -4.17
C THR A 73 -4.51 4.70 -3.03
N LEU A 74 -3.43 4.03 -2.61
CA LEU A 74 -2.36 4.66 -1.83
C LEU A 74 -1.30 5.17 -2.81
N LEU A 75 -0.99 6.45 -2.77
CA LEU A 75 0.10 7.08 -3.50
C LEU A 75 1.25 7.43 -2.56
N ALA A 76 2.36 6.70 -2.68
CA ALA A 76 3.62 7.11 -2.07
C ALA A 76 4.26 8.23 -2.89
N SER A 77 4.29 9.44 -2.34
CA SER A 77 4.90 10.62 -2.97
C SER A 77 6.39 10.79 -2.63
N ASP A 78 6.89 10.06 -1.64
CA ASP A 78 8.30 10.03 -1.25
C ASP A 78 8.74 8.61 -0.86
N ASP A 79 10.01 8.44 -0.52
CA ASP A 79 10.62 7.17 -0.14
C ASP A 79 10.28 6.83 1.33
N PHE A 80 9.64 5.68 1.57
CA PHE A 80 9.42 5.17 2.92
C PHE A 80 9.11 3.67 2.95
N ALA A 81 9.22 3.08 4.15
CA ALA A 81 8.82 1.72 4.45
C ALA A 81 7.68 1.70 5.48
N THR A 82 6.88 0.64 5.48
CA THR A 82 5.83 0.44 6.48
C THR A 82 5.62 -1.04 6.81
N ALA A 83 5.57 -1.34 8.10
CA ALA A 83 5.26 -2.67 8.63
C ALA A 83 3.75 -2.86 8.91
N ARG A 84 2.91 -1.91 8.50
CA ARG A 84 1.45 -1.99 8.70
C ARG A 84 0.90 -3.21 7.98
N LEU A 85 0.13 -4.01 8.71
CA LEU A 85 -0.69 -5.05 8.09
C LEU A 85 -1.70 -4.40 7.15
N SER A 86 -1.87 -5.01 5.99
CA SER A 86 -2.76 -4.52 4.94
C SER A 86 -3.77 -5.58 4.54
N THR A 87 -4.97 -5.14 4.17
CA THR A 87 -6.02 -6.03 3.67
C THR A 87 -6.59 -5.55 2.34
N LEU A 88 -6.94 -6.48 1.46
CA LEU A 88 -7.60 -6.24 0.18
C LEU A 88 -9.03 -6.78 0.25
N SER A 89 -10.03 -5.91 0.12
CA SER A 89 -11.43 -6.35 -0.06
C SER A 89 -11.62 -6.94 -1.46
N GLY A 90 -12.80 -7.50 -1.75
CA GLY A 90 -13.14 -7.98 -3.09
C GLY A 90 -13.01 -6.96 -4.22
N SER A 91 -12.99 -5.66 -3.92
CA SER A 91 -12.72 -4.58 -4.88
C SER A 91 -11.23 -4.39 -5.19
N GLY A 92 -10.35 -5.06 -4.45
CA GLY A 92 -8.90 -4.93 -4.56
C GLY A 92 -8.37 -3.59 -4.04
N GLY A 93 -7.15 -3.28 -4.45
CA GLY A 93 -6.44 -2.08 -4.04
C GLY A 93 -5.39 -1.67 -5.03
N THR A 94 -5.12 -0.37 -5.10
CA THR A 94 -4.04 0.16 -5.92
C THR A 94 -2.95 0.76 -5.03
N VAL A 95 -1.70 0.40 -5.33
CA VAL A 95 -0.52 1.06 -4.78
C VAL A 95 0.18 1.78 -5.93
N SER A 96 0.26 3.10 -5.83
CA SER A 96 0.94 3.97 -6.77
C SER A 96 2.22 4.49 -6.13
N VAL A 97 3.34 4.38 -6.84
CA VAL A 97 4.62 4.92 -6.35
C VAL A 97 5.12 5.98 -7.32
N ALA A 98 5.37 7.19 -6.81
CA ALA A 98 5.82 8.31 -7.61
C ALA A 98 7.14 8.01 -8.33
N ASN A 99 7.43 8.77 -9.39
CA ASN A 99 8.62 8.56 -10.20
C ASN A 99 9.90 8.68 -9.37
N ASN A 100 10.84 7.74 -9.56
CA ASN A 100 12.08 7.63 -8.80
C ASN A 100 11.89 7.51 -7.27
N LYS A 101 10.73 7.02 -6.83
CA LYS A 101 10.45 6.72 -5.43
C LYS A 101 10.30 5.25 -5.17
N THR A 102 10.51 4.86 -3.92
CA THR A 102 10.41 3.49 -3.42
C THR A 102 9.49 3.44 -2.22
N LEU A 103 8.47 2.60 -2.30
CA LEU A 103 7.66 2.18 -1.16
C LEU A 103 7.98 0.73 -0.82
N THR A 104 8.36 0.46 0.42
CA THR A 104 8.56 -0.90 0.93
C THR A 104 7.39 -1.28 1.84
N LEU A 105 6.69 -2.36 1.50
CA LEU A 105 5.65 -2.96 2.35
C LEU A 105 6.23 -4.19 3.05
N GLU A 106 6.48 -4.03 4.35
CA GLU A 106 7.06 -5.03 5.25
C GLU A 106 6.00 -5.82 6.00
N GLY A 107 4.79 -5.27 6.11
CA GLY A 107 3.63 -5.95 6.68
C GLY A 107 2.95 -6.87 5.67
N GLU A 108 2.39 -7.98 6.15
CA GLU A 108 1.59 -8.89 5.32
C GLU A 108 0.40 -8.15 4.68
N ILE A 109 0.21 -8.39 3.38
CA ILE A 109 -1.03 -8.10 2.68
C ILE A 109 -1.88 -9.39 2.64
N SER A 110 -3.12 -9.31 3.13
CA SER A 110 -4.06 -10.44 3.18
C SER A 110 -5.40 -10.09 2.52
N ASN A 111 -6.28 -11.08 2.31
CA ASN A 111 -7.65 -10.83 1.84
C ASN A 111 -8.56 -10.40 3.00
N LEU A 112 -9.54 -9.54 2.72
CA LEU A 112 -10.66 -9.24 3.62
C LEU A 112 -11.95 -9.89 3.12
N GLY A 113 -12.47 -10.84 3.90
CA GLY A 113 -13.70 -11.56 3.58
C GLY A 113 -13.52 -12.63 2.50
N ALA A 114 -14.64 -13.15 1.99
CA ALA A 114 -14.64 -14.29 1.06
C ALA A 114 -14.28 -13.92 -0.39
N ALA A 115 -14.42 -12.65 -0.77
CA ALA A 115 -14.04 -12.16 -2.10
C ALA A 115 -12.57 -11.75 -2.08
N HIS A 116 -11.74 -12.42 -2.86
CA HIS A 116 -10.30 -12.19 -2.90
C HIS A 116 -9.96 -11.01 -3.82
N GLY A 117 -9.45 -9.93 -3.24
CA GLY A 117 -9.04 -8.73 -3.97
C GLY A 117 -7.69 -8.89 -4.65
N ALA A 118 -7.53 -8.23 -5.80
CA ALA A 118 -6.25 -8.11 -6.49
C ALA A 118 -5.46 -6.89 -6.00
N LEU A 119 -4.12 -6.99 -6.01
CA LEU A 119 -3.22 -5.85 -5.85
C LEU A 119 -2.85 -5.29 -7.21
N THR A 120 -2.99 -3.97 -7.40
CA THR A 120 -2.54 -3.29 -8.62
C THR A 120 -1.41 -2.31 -8.31
N LYS A 121 -0.23 -2.53 -8.89
CA LYS A 121 0.91 -1.61 -8.84
C LYS A 121 0.86 -0.63 -10.02
N THR A 122 0.82 0.67 -9.71
CA THR A 122 0.89 1.78 -10.69
C THR A 122 2.01 2.76 -10.32
N GLY A 123 2.15 3.83 -11.11
CA GLY A 123 3.21 4.82 -10.94
C GLY A 123 4.59 4.30 -11.35
N ASN A 124 5.50 5.20 -11.71
CA ASN A 124 6.79 4.85 -12.31
C ASN A 124 7.86 4.43 -11.29
N GLY A 125 7.58 4.56 -9.98
CA GLY A 125 8.49 4.13 -8.92
C GLY A 125 8.47 2.61 -8.66
N THR A 126 9.17 2.23 -7.60
CA THR A 126 9.33 0.85 -7.15
C THR A 126 8.44 0.56 -5.95
N LEU A 127 7.64 -0.51 -6.04
CA LEU A 127 7.02 -1.12 -4.87
C LEU A 127 7.83 -2.37 -4.52
N VAL A 128 8.33 -2.42 -3.30
CA VAL A 128 9.01 -3.60 -2.74
C VAL A 128 8.06 -4.29 -1.77
N LEU A 129 7.83 -5.59 -1.97
CA LEU A 129 7.11 -6.43 -1.02
C LEU A 129 8.13 -7.34 -0.34
N THR A 130 8.25 -7.30 0.98
CA THR A 130 9.19 -8.18 1.71
C THR A 130 8.47 -9.24 2.54
N ALA A 131 7.22 -8.99 2.94
CA ALA A 131 6.41 -9.92 3.71
C ALA A 131 6.02 -11.20 2.94
N GLN A 132 5.58 -12.21 3.68
CA GLN A 132 4.81 -13.33 3.12
C GLN A 132 3.34 -12.89 2.97
N ASN A 133 2.92 -12.57 1.76
CA ASN A 133 1.56 -12.11 1.48
C ASN A 133 0.61 -13.30 1.22
N SER A 134 -0.60 -13.22 1.78
CA SER A 134 -1.61 -14.28 1.70
C SER A 134 -2.84 -13.92 0.85
N TYR A 135 -2.90 -12.70 0.30
CA TYR A 135 -3.93 -12.36 -0.69
C TYR A 135 -3.80 -13.24 -1.94
N SER A 136 -4.91 -13.53 -2.59
CA SER A 136 -4.97 -14.54 -3.66
C SER A 136 -5.79 -14.11 -4.88
N GLY A 137 -6.25 -12.86 -4.93
CA GLY A 137 -6.87 -12.28 -6.12
C GLY A 137 -5.89 -11.95 -7.25
N GLY A 138 -4.59 -12.26 -7.08
CA GLY A 138 -3.53 -12.00 -8.04
C GLY A 138 -2.92 -10.61 -7.94
N THR A 139 -1.90 -10.36 -8.75
CA THR A 139 -1.16 -9.09 -8.78
C THR A 139 -1.06 -8.56 -10.20
N THR A 140 -1.38 -7.29 -10.41
CA THR A 140 -1.17 -6.60 -11.69
C THR A 140 -0.07 -5.56 -11.56
N ILE A 141 0.93 -5.63 -12.42
CA ILE A 141 1.97 -4.61 -12.57
C ILE A 141 1.59 -3.76 -13.77
N ALA A 142 0.91 -2.66 -13.53
CA ALA A 142 0.46 -1.76 -14.60
C ALA A 142 1.54 -0.76 -15.02
N ALA A 143 2.41 -0.34 -14.08
CA ALA A 143 3.52 0.58 -14.35
C ALA A 143 4.64 0.48 -13.30
N GLY A 144 5.83 0.95 -13.66
CA GLY A 144 7.00 0.99 -12.80
C GLY A 144 7.53 -0.40 -12.49
N ILE A 145 7.98 -0.58 -11.24
CA ILE A 145 8.65 -1.80 -10.79
C ILE A 145 7.87 -2.39 -9.62
N LEU A 146 7.55 -3.68 -9.72
CA LEU A 146 7.29 -4.51 -8.55
C LEU A 146 8.56 -5.29 -8.24
N GLN A 147 9.05 -5.21 -7.01
CA GLN A 147 10.14 -6.02 -6.50
C GLN A 147 9.59 -6.94 -5.41
N LEU A 148 9.88 -8.23 -5.52
CA LEU A 148 9.64 -9.22 -4.47
C LEU A 148 10.95 -9.48 -3.75
N GLY A 149 10.93 -9.27 -2.44
CA GLY A 149 12.06 -9.40 -1.54
C GLY A 149 13.09 -8.27 -1.59
N ASP A 150 14.05 -8.32 -0.67
CA ASP A 150 15.14 -7.36 -0.51
C ASP A 150 16.54 -7.99 -0.38
N GLY A 151 16.64 -9.27 -0.74
CA GLY A 151 17.86 -10.08 -0.70
C GLY A 151 18.25 -10.54 0.70
N THR A 152 17.46 -10.22 1.74
CA THR A 152 17.75 -10.61 3.13
C THR A 152 16.88 -11.76 3.62
N THR A 153 17.39 -12.52 4.60
CA THR A 153 16.71 -13.73 5.09
C THR A 153 15.35 -13.40 5.72
N GLY A 154 14.30 -14.08 5.27
CA GLY A 154 12.93 -13.90 5.78
C GLY A 154 12.14 -12.79 5.10
N HIS A 155 12.73 -12.12 4.10
CA HIS A 155 12.14 -11.04 3.34
C HIS A 155 12.06 -11.41 1.86
N ASP A 156 11.48 -12.57 1.52
CA ASP A 156 11.40 -13.09 0.14
C ASP A 156 10.21 -12.55 -0.65
N GLY A 157 9.36 -11.69 -0.05
CA GLY A 157 8.28 -11.02 -0.77
C GLY A 157 7.24 -11.95 -1.40
N LEU A 158 6.94 -13.09 -0.76
CA LEU A 158 6.06 -14.11 -1.33
C LEU A 158 4.67 -13.53 -1.62
N ILE A 159 4.08 -13.88 -2.76
CA ILE A 159 2.70 -13.55 -3.15
C ILE A 159 2.00 -14.80 -3.68
N LEU A 160 0.67 -14.85 -3.58
CA LEU A 160 -0.14 -15.93 -4.16
C LEU A 160 -0.89 -15.46 -5.40
N GLY A 161 -1.20 -16.42 -6.28
CA GLY A 161 -1.95 -16.19 -7.51
C GLY A 161 -1.09 -15.68 -8.67
N ASP A 162 -1.75 -15.41 -9.78
CA ASP A 162 -1.09 -15.03 -11.03
C ASP A 162 -0.58 -13.58 -10.99
N ILE A 163 0.50 -13.33 -11.73
CA ILE A 163 1.03 -11.99 -11.98
C ILE A 163 0.73 -11.58 -13.42
N ALA A 164 -0.10 -10.56 -13.59
CA ALA A 164 -0.24 -9.85 -14.86
C ALA A 164 0.84 -8.76 -14.97
N ASN A 165 1.96 -9.06 -15.61
CA ASN A 165 3.09 -8.15 -15.73
C ASN A 165 3.07 -7.33 -17.04
N ASN A 166 2.73 -6.05 -16.94
CA ASN A 166 2.77 -5.09 -18.07
C ASN A 166 3.93 -4.08 -17.95
N ALA A 167 4.84 -4.28 -16.99
CA ALA A 167 5.99 -3.41 -16.76
C ALA A 167 7.22 -4.24 -16.31
N ARG A 168 7.80 -3.94 -15.13
CA ARG A 168 8.97 -4.67 -14.63
C ARG A 168 8.65 -5.41 -13.33
N LEU A 169 8.99 -6.70 -13.31
CA LEU A 169 9.07 -7.53 -12.11
C LEU A 169 10.55 -7.76 -11.78
N VAL A 170 10.93 -7.59 -10.52
CA VAL A 170 12.24 -7.94 -9.97
C VAL A 170 12.01 -8.94 -8.83
N VAL A 171 12.86 -9.95 -8.75
CA VAL A 171 12.87 -10.92 -7.65
C VAL A 171 14.25 -10.85 -7.02
N ASP A 172 14.29 -10.47 -5.75
CA ASP A 172 15.50 -10.29 -4.94
C ASP A 172 15.31 -11.08 -3.64
N ASN A 173 15.33 -12.42 -3.78
CA ASN A 173 15.11 -13.33 -2.66
C ASN A 173 16.45 -13.75 -2.06
N PHE A 174 16.46 -14.08 -0.78
CA PHE A 174 17.68 -14.53 -0.11
C PHE A 174 18.24 -15.79 -0.80
N GLY A 175 19.51 -15.73 -1.21
CA GLY A 175 20.21 -16.87 -1.81
C GLY A 175 20.08 -17.00 -3.33
N HIS A 176 19.44 -16.05 -4.04
CA HIS A 176 19.48 -16.02 -5.50
C HIS A 176 20.85 -15.53 -6.00
N THR A 177 21.78 -16.46 -6.23
CA THR A 177 22.99 -16.20 -7.01
C THR A 177 22.70 -16.61 -8.45
N GLU A 178 22.44 -15.64 -9.33
CA GLU A 178 22.44 -15.90 -10.76
C GLU A 178 23.91 -16.15 -11.18
N LEU A 179 24.28 -17.43 -11.35
CA LEU A 179 25.52 -17.81 -12.03
C LEU A 179 25.16 -18.10 -13.48
N ASP A 180 25.20 -17.06 -14.31
CA ASP A 180 25.11 -17.23 -15.75
C ASP A 180 26.35 -18.00 -16.24
N GLY A 181 26.11 -19.17 -16.85
CA GLY A 181 27.10 -19.95 -17.59
C GLY A 181 26.99 -19.72 -19.09
#